data_AF-A0A0Q9LR68-F1
#
_entry.id   AF-A0A0Q9LR68-F1
#
_cell.length_a   1.000
_cell.length_b   1.000
_cell.length_c   1.000
_cell.angle_alpha   90.00
_cell.angle_beta   90.00
_cell.angle_gamma   90.00
#
_symmetry.space_group_name_H-M   'P 1'
#
loop_
_entity.id
_entity.type
_entity.pdbx_description
1 polymer ?
#
loop_
_entity_poly.entity_id
_entity_poly.type
_entity_poly.pdbx_seq_one_letter_code
_entity_poly.pdbx_strand_id
1 'polypeptide(L)'
;MNFREAKLKVYKDIYYSFPDGESTISAQGRAIKTIVKILNEYREKKIVIGTHGDIMTLILNYFNNQFDFEFWESTSMPDIYKLEFKNHELKEVKRLWLE
;
A
#
# COMPACT_ATOMS: atom_id res chain seq x y z
N MET A 1 -23.48 4.87 8.04
CA MET A 1 -22.07 4.48 7.88
C MET A 1 -21.28 5.70 7.44
N ASN A 2 -20.29 6.11 8.22
CA ASN A 2 -19.39 7.22 7.86
C ASN A 2 -18.20 6.73 7.01
N PHE A 3 -17.36 7.66 6.55
CA PHE A 3 -16.21 7.32 5.69
C PHE A 3 -15.23 6.34 6.37
N ARG A 4 -14.91 6.57 7.65
CA ARG A 4 -14.01 5.72 8.42
C ARG A 4 -14.55 4.30 8.55
N GLU A 5 -15.84 4.16 8.87
CA GLU A 5 -16.53 2.86 8.94
C GLU A 5 -16.57 2.15 7.59
N ALA A 6 -16.80 2.90 6.50
CA ALA A 6 -16.77 2.37 5.14
C ALA A 6 -15.37 1.84 4.78
N LYS A 7 -14.31 2.57 5.15
CA LYS A 7 -12.92 2.12 4.98
C LYS A 7 -12.61 0.90 5.82
N LEU A 8 -12.96 0.89 7.12
CA LEU A 8 -12.77 -0.28 7.97
C LEU A 8 -13.47 -1.52 7.41
N LYS A 9 -14.66 -1.36 6.83
CA LYS A 9 -15.40 -2.47 6.21
C LYS A 9 -14.63 -3.13 5.06
N VAL A 10 -14.08 -2.34 4.13
CA VAL A 10 -13.30 -2.90 3.00
C VAL A 10 -11.93 -3.45 3.43
N TYR A 11 -11.36 -2.98 4.55
CA TYR A 11 -10.15 -3.59 5.12
C TYR A 11 -10.44 -4.93 5.83
N LYS A 12 -11.60 -5.09 6.48
CA LYS A 12 -12.01 -6.33 7.16
C LYS A 12 -12.47 -7.43 6.21
N ASP A 13 -13.22 -7.06 5.17
CA ASP A 13 -13.64 -7.98 4.12
C ASP A 13 -12.98 -7.56 2.81
N ILE A 14 -11.85 -8.20 2.50
CA ILE A 14 -11.03 -7.83 1.34
C ILE A 14 -11.71 -8.09 -0.01
N TYR A 15 -12.76 -8.92 -0.03
CA TYR A 15 -13.54 -9.23 -1.23
C TYR A 15 -14.73 -8.29 -1.41
N TYR A 16 -15.14 -7.59 -0.35
CA TYR A 16 -16.22 -6.64 -0.41
C TYR A 16 -15.86 -5.40 -1.23
N SER A 17 -16.83 -4.95 -2.05
CA SER A 17 -16.84 -3.63 -2.64
C SER A 17 -18.20 -2.97 -2.41
N PHE A 18 -18.21 -1.65 -2.29
CA PHE A 18 -19.45 -0.89 -2.40
C PHE A 18 -19.95 -0.92 -3.85
N PRO A 19 -21.25 -0.62 -4.12
CA PRO A 19 -21.74 -0.43 -5.47
C PRO A 19 -20.83 0.53 -6.25
N ASP A 20 -20.45 0.12 -7.46
CA ASP A 20 -19.52 0.85 -8.35
C ASP A 20 -18.11 1.12 -7.76
N GLY A 21 -17.77 0.47 -6.65
CA GLY A 21 -16.46 0.56 -5.99
C GLY A 21 -15.49 -0.55 -6.39
N GLU A 22 -14.26 -0.42 -5.90
CA GLU A 22 -13.20 -1.44 -6.03
C GLU A 22 -13.04 -2.18 -4.69
N SER A 23 -12.81 -3.50 -4.73
CA SER A 23 -12.50 -4.28 -3.53
C SER A 23 -11.01 -4.16 -3.16
N THR A 24 -10.68 -4.36 -1.88
CA THR A 24 -9.29 -4.29 -1.40
C THR A 24 -8.38 -5.28 -2.13
N ILE A 25 -8.86 -6.50 -2.40
CA ILE A 25 -8.10 -7.50 -3.16
C ILE A 25 -7.83 -7.07 -4.61
N SER A 26 -8.80 -6.41 -5.28
CA SER A 26 -8.60 -5.87 -6.62
C SER A 26 -7.58 -4.74 -6.62
N ALA A 27 -7.73 -3.78 -5.70
CA ALA A 27 -6.86 -2.62 -5.58
C ALA A 27 -5.41 -3.03 -5.25
N GLN A 28 -5.23 -3.94 -4.30
CA GLN A 28 -3.91 -4.49 -3.97
C GLN A 28 -3.34 -5.25 -5.17
N GLY A 29 -4.14 -6.10 -5.83
CA GLY A 29 -3.72 -6.86 -7.01
C GLY A 29 -3.17 -5.99 -8.14
N ARG A 30 -3.88 -4.91 -8.52
CA ARG A 30 -3.39 -3.99 -9.57
C ARG A 30 -2.15 -3.21 -9.15
N ALA A 31 -2.06 -2.83 -7.87
CA ALA A 31 -0.90 -2.11 -7.34
C ALA A 31 0.35 -3.01 -7.35
N ILE A 32 0.24 -4.23 -6.85
CA ILE A 32 1.35 -5.19 -6.79
C ILE A 32 1.82 -5.62 -8.17
N LYS A 33 0.91 -5.83 -9.13
CA LYS A 33 1.29 -6.08 -10.52
C LYS A 33 2.19 -4.97 -11.07
N THR A 34 1.88 -3.71 -10.73
CA THR A 34 2.67 -2.55 -11.14
C THR A 34 4.02 -2.50 -10.41
N ILE A 35 4.05 -2.71 -9.09
CA ILE A 35 5.29 -2.70 -8.29
C ILE A 35 6.24 -3.83 -8.73
N VAL A 36 5.75 -5.05 -8.94
CA VAL A 36 6.57 -6.17 -9.41
C VAL A 36 7.15 -5.88 -10.80
N LYS A 37 6.39 -5.24 -11.70
CA LYS A 37 6.92 -4.81 -13.00
C LYS A 37 8.07 -3.81 -12.81
N ILE A 38 7.89 -2.80 -11.97
CA ILE A 38 8.90 -1.76 -11.67
C ILE A 38 10.17 -2.38 -11.09
N LEU A 39 10.05 -3.30 -10.12
CA LEU A 39 11.19 -3.98 -9.49
C LEU A 39 12.01 -4.81 -10.51
N ASN A 40 11.35 -5.39 -11.51
CA ASN A 40 12.03 -6.14 -12.57
C ASN A 40 12.68 -5.25 -13.62
N GLU A 41 11.97 -4.22 -14.08
CA GLU A 41 12.43 -3.33 -15.17
C GLU A 41 13.58 -2.42 -14.73
N TYR A 42 13.58 -2.00 -13.47
CA TYR A 42 14.53 -1.03 -12.92
C TYR A 42 15.39 -1.63 -11.81
N ARG A 43 15.86 -2.86 -12.00
CA ARG A 43 16.73 -3.55 -11.04
C ARG A 43 17.95 -2.69 -10.69
N GLU A 44 18.31 -2.65 -9.40
CA GLU A 44 19.46 -1.89 -8.86
C GLU A 44 19.35 -0.36 -9.00
N LYS A 45 18.19 0.17 -9.38
CA LYS A 45 17.94 1.62 -9.44
C LYS A 45 17.15 2.09 -8.21
N LYS A 46 17.23 3.40 -7.95
CA LYS A 46 16.37 4.10 -6.99
C LYS A 46 15.22 4.74 -7.75
N ILE A 47 14.00 4.55 -7.26
CA ILE A 47 12.76 4.99 -7.93
C ILE A 47 11.92 5.70 -6.89
N VAL A 48 11.26 6.78 -7.31
CA VAL A 48 10.28 7.50 -6.50
C VAL A 48 8.90 7.26 -7.10
N ILE A 49 7.93 6.89 -6.28
CA ILE A 49 6.54 6.63 -6.69
C ILE A 49 5.64 7.57 -5.90
N GLY A 50 4.84 8.38 -6.61
CA GLY A 50 3.74 9.14 -6.03
C GLY A 50 2.44 8.34 -6.08
N THR A 51 1.73 8.22 -4.96
CA THR A 51 0.46 7.49 -4.86
C THR A 51 -0.40 8.04 -3.71
N HIS A 52 -1.58 7.46 -3.50
CA HIS A 52 -2.46 7.75 -2.36
C HIS A 52 -2.14 6.85 -1.16
N GLY A 53 -2.40 7.35 0.06
CA GLY A 53 -2.11 6.63 1.31
C GLY A 53 -2.73 5.24 1.39
N ASP A 54 -3.96 5.07 0.90
CA ASP A 54 -4.63 3.76 0.88
C ASP A 54 -3.88 2.74 0.00
N ILE A 55 -3.51 3.13 -1.22
CA ILE A 55 -2.75 2.25 -2.13
C ILE A 55 -1.34 1.99 -1.60
N MET A 56 -0.69 2.98 -0.99
CA MET A 56 0.59 2.80 -0.32
C MET A 56 0.47 1.74 0.79
N THR A 57 -0.54 1.83 1.65
CA THR A 57 -0.81 0.82 2.69
C THR A 57 -1.02 -0.55 2.08
N LEU A 58 -1.83 -0.70 1.02
CA LEU A 58 -2.06 -1.99 0.39
C LEU A 58 -0.80 -2.59 -0.24
N ILE A 59 0.09 -1.76 -0.80
CA ILE A 59 1.40 -2.20 -1.31
C ILE A 59 2.26 -2.73 -0.17
N LEU A 60 2.37 -1.97 0.92
CA LEU A 60 3.14 -2.36 2.10
C LEU A 60 2.58 -3.63 2.74
N ASN A 61 1.26 -3.72 2.87
CA ASN A 61 0.53 -4.86 3.43
C ASN A 61 0.86 -6.18 2.73
N TYR A 62 0.96 -6.16 1.40
CA TYR A 62 1.27 -7.35 0.61
C TYR A 62 2.62 -7.98 0.99
N PHE A 63 3.63 -7.13 1.27
CA PHE A 63 4.95 -7.59 1.65
C PHE A 63 5.11 -7.80 3.16
N ASN A 64 4.30 -7.10 3.95
CA ASN A 64 4.31 -7.19 5.41
C ASN A 64 2.91 -6.84 5.95
N ASN A 65 2.24 -7.83 6.54
CA ASN A 65 0.86 -7.71 6.98
C ASN A 65 0.65 -6.75 8.18
N GLN A 66 1.72 -6.25 8.81
CA GLN A 66 1.63 -5.24 9.89
C GLN A 66 1.09 -3.89 9.40
N PHE A 67 1.11 -3.65 8.08
CA PHE A 67 0.58 -2.43 7.49
C PHE A 67 -0.91 -2.64 7.18
N ASP A 68 -1.78 -2.31 8.14
CA ASP A 68 -3.21 -2.58 8.11
C ASP A 68 -4.05 -1.26 8.13
N PHE A 69 -5.31 -1.36 8.54
CA PHE A 69 -6.21 -0.22 8.63
C PHE A 69 -5.69 0.83 9.62
N GLU A 70 -5.18 0.38 10.77
CA GLU A 70 -4.62 1.22 11.82
C GLU A 70 -3.38 1.95 11.30
N PHE A 71 -2.52 1.26 10.53
CA PHE A 71 -1.42 1.93 9.82
C PHE A 71 -1.94 3.01 8.86
N TRP A 72 -2.90 2.68 7.99
CA TRP A 72 -3.49 3.66 7.06
C TRP A 72 -4.02 4.90 7.79
N GLU A 73 -4.74 4.70 8.90
CA GLU A 73 -5.28 5.79 9.72
C GLU A 73 -4.18 6.65 10.37
N SER A 74 -3.02 6.05 10.65
CA SER A 74 -1.85 6.75 11.23
C SER A 74 -1.03 7.56 10.22
N THR A 75 -1.27 7.39 8.90
CA THR A 75 -0.48 8.10 7.87
C THR A 75 -0.75 9.61 7.88
N SER A 76 0.29 10.40 7.63
CA SER A 76 0.16 11.84 7.39
C SER A 76 -0.05 12.16 5.90
N MET A 77 -0.29 13.43 5.57
CA MET A 77 -0.33 13.89 4.19
C MET A 77 0.51 15.18 4.04
N PRO A 78 1.73 15.08 3.47
CA PRO A 78 2.32 13.90 2.85
C PRO A 78 2.86 12.88 3.87
N ASP A 79 3.17 11.67 3.41
CA ASP A 79 3.97 10.70 4.15
C ASP A 79 4.90 9.95 3.18
N ILE A 80 6.10 9.61 3.63
CA ILE A 80 7.16 9.06 2.78
C ILE A 80 7.78 7.84 3.45
N TYR A 81 7.76 6.72 2.72
CA TYR A 81 8.39 5.48 3.15
C TYR A 81 9.42 5.03 2.12
N LYS A 82 10.62 4.68 2.61
CA LYS A 82 11.66 4.02 1.84
C LYS A 82 11.53 2.52 2.05
N LEU A 83 11.44 1.79 0.95
CA LEU A 83 11.42 0.32 0.95
C LEU A 83 12.74 -0.17 0.34
N GLU A 84 13.40 -1.11 1.00
CA GLU A 84 14.57 -1.79 0.47
C GLU A 84 14.22 -3.21 0.05
N PHE A 85 14.49 -3.54 -1.21
CA PHE A 85 14.22 -4.87 -1.76
C PHE A 85 15.53 -5.59 -2.12
N LYS A 86 15.56 -6.90 -1.86
CA LYS A 86 16.53 -7.83 -2.46
C LYS A 86 15.76 -8.75 -3.40
N ASN A 87 15.93 -8.58 -4.70
CA ASN A 87 15.06 -9.17 -5.72
C ASN A 87 13.59 -8.75 -5.49
N HIS A 88 12.71 -9.69 -5.13
CA HIS A 88 11.29 -9.43 -4.82
C HIS A 88 10.98 -9.50 -3.33
N GLU A 89 12.00 -9.66 -2.48
CA GLU A 89 11.84 -9.76 -1.04
C GLU A 89 12.07 -8.39 -0.39
N LEU A 90 11.09 -7.93 0.37
CA LEU A 90 11.19 -6.70 1.15
C LEU A 90 12.08 -6.95 2.37
N LYS A 91 13.14 -6.14 2.53
CA LYS A 91 14.13 -6.27 3.60
C LYS A 91 13.97 -5.22 4.68
N GLU A 92 13.62 -3.99 4.29
CA GLU A 92 13.45 -2.89 5.22
C GLU A 92 12.32 -1.97 4.75
N VAL A 93 11.57 -1.44 5.72
CA VAL A 93 10.68 -0.30 5.53
C VAL A 93 11.09 0.77 6.53
N LYS A 94 11.40 1.97 6.04
CA LYS A 94 11.77 3.11 6.86
C LYS A 94 10.89 4.30 6.52
N ARG A 95 10.16 4.84 7.51
CA ARG A 95 9.49 6.13 7.38
C ARG A 95 10.56 7.23 7.31
N LEU A 96 10.50 8.06 6.27
CA LEU A 96 11.40 9.18 6.04
C LEU A 96 10.75 10.54 6.33
N TRP A 97 9.42 10.59 6.39
CA TRP A 97 8.72 11.81 6.74
C TRP A 97 8.84 12.10 8.23
N LEU A 98 9.32 13.31 8.54
CA LEU A 98 9.54 13.83 9.88
C LEU A 98 8.66 15.07 10.03
N GLU A 99 7.37 14.85 10.24
CA GLU A 99 6.45 15.85 10.83
C GLU A 99 6.10 15.41 12.24
#